data_AF-A0A6L8HJ99-F1
#
_entry.id   AF-A0A6L8HJ99-F1
#
_cell.length_a   1.000
_cell.length_b   1.000
_cell.length_c   1.000
_cell.angle_alpha   90.00
_cell.angle_beta   90.00
_cell.angle_gamma   90.00
#
_symmetry.space_group_name_H-M   'P 1'
#
loop_
_entity.id
_entity.type
_entity.pdbx_description
1 polymer ?
#
loop_
_entity_poly.entity_id
_entity_poly.type
_entity_poly.pdbx_seq_one_letter_code
_entity_poly.pdbx_strand_id
1 'polypeptide(L)'
;MPEQTTRPPRSTVLLLAAALAIFLPALTPAPVSAQDPASFRQTWRAEFEASARKVVSLAEAMPAETYSWQPMEGVATVAAAYMHIARYNYQLPHRNMGVEPPEGVDYGTFEEAFTTKD
;
A
#
# COMPACT_ATOMS: atom_id res chain seq x y z
N MET A 1 -13.08 -45.59 -53.37
CA MET A 1 -12.10 -44.79 -52.61
C MET A 1 -11.88 -45.46 -51.26
N PRO A 2 -10.68 -45.96 -50.93
CA PRO A 2 -10.35 -46.29 -49.55
C PRO A 2 -9.58 -45.13 -48.89
N GLU A 3 -10.04 -44.71 -47.71
CA GLU A 3 -9.28 -43.83 -46.81
C GLU A 3 -7.99 -44.53 -46.36
N GLN A 4 -6.84 -43.92 -46.64
CA GLN A 4 -5.58 -44.28 -46.01
C GLN A 4 -5.47 -43.56 -44.66
N THR A 5 -5.78 -44.25 -43.57
CA THR A 5 -5.43 -43.81 -42.22
C THR A 5 -3.93 -44.03 -42.00
N THR A 6 -3.15 -42.96 -42.10
CA THR A 6 -1.72 -42.97 -41.74
C THR A 6 -1.59 -42.97 -40.21
N ARG A 7 -1.13 -44.09 -39.65
CA ARG A 7 -0.80 -44.18 -38.22
C ARG A 7 0.58 -43.55 -38.00
N PRO A 8 0.75 -42.59 -37.07
CA PRO A 8 2.04 -41.97 -36.83
C PRO A 8 3.05 -42.98 -36.25
N PRO A 9 4.36 -42.82 -36.55
CA PRO A 9 5.38 -43.77 -36.14
C PRO A 9 5.60 -43.76 -34.61
N ARG A 10 5.87 -44.94 -34.05
CA ARG A 10 6.02 -45.21 -32.60
C ARG A 10 7.04 -44.28 -31.90
N SER A 11 8.03 -43.77 -32.63
CA SER A 11 9.04 -42.84 -32.14
C SER A 11 8.47 -41.46 -31.74
N THR A 12 7.42 -41.00 -32.43
CA THR A 12 6.73 -39.74 -32.12
C THR A 12 5.92 -39.86 -30.83
N VAL A 13 5.32 -41.03 -30.57
CA VAL A 13 4.57 -41.31 -29.34
C VAL A 13 5.51 -41.39 -28.11
N LEU A 14 6.70 -41.97 -28.28
CA LEU A 14 7.71 -42.06 -27.22
C LEU A 14 8.36 -40.71 -26.88
N LEU A 15 8.59 -39.84 -27.86
CA LEU A 15 9.12 -38.49 -27.64
C LEU A 15 8.10 -37.55 -26.95
N LEU A 16 6.81 -37.67 -27.29
CA LEU A 16 5.73 -36.95 -26.60
C LEU A 16 5.53 -37.42 -25.15
N ALA A 17 5.64 -38.73 -24.89
CA ALA A 17 5.55 -39.28 -23.53
C ALA A 17 6.74 -38.86 -22.64
N ALA A 18 7.95 -38.81 -23.19
CA ALA A 18 9.14 -38.35 -22.46
C ALA A 18 9.12 -36.84 -22.17
N ALA A 19 8.60 -36.01 -23.09
CA ALA A 19 8.45 -34.57 -22.87
C ALA A 19 7.40 -34.25 -21.78
N LEU A 20 6.33 -35.04 -21.68
CA LEU A 20 5.29 -34.86 -20.66
C LEU A 20 5.78 -35.25 -19.24
N ALA A 21 6.66 -36.25 -19.14
CA ALA A 21 7.26 -36.67 -17.87
C ALA A 21 8.25 -35.64 -17.28
N ILE A 22 8.86 -34.80 -18.12
CA ILE A 22 9.80 -33.74 -17.69
C ILE A 22 9.06 -32.50 -17.18
N PHE A 23 7.83 -32.22 -17.67
CA PHE A 23 7.04 -31.07 -17.24
C PHE A 23 6.11 -31.32 -16.05
N LEU A 24 5.92 -32.57 -15.62
CA LEU A 24 5.00 -32.91 -14.53
C LEU A 24 5.41 -32.43 -13.12
N PRO A 25 6.71 -32.31 -12.72
CA PRO A 25 7.05 -31.86 -11.37
C PRO A 25 6.88 -30.35 -11.14
N ALA A 26 6.68 -29.55 -12.20
CA ALA A 26 6.46 -28.11 -12.09
C ALA A 26 5.05 -27.71 -11.61
N LEU A 27 4.15 -28.68 -11.41
CA LEU A 27 2.79 -28.47 -10.88
C LEU A 27 2.68 -28.67 -9.36
N THR A 28 3.78 -28.78 -8.63
CA THR A 28 3.70 -28.82 -7.16
C THR A 28 3.29 -27.43 -6.67
N PRO A 29 2.10 -27.25 -6.04
CA PRO A 29 1.75 -25.99 -5.45
C PRO A 29 2.76 -25.69 -4.35
N ALA A 30 3.51 -24.60 -4.50
CA ALA A 30 4.33 -24.10 -3.40
C ALA A 30 3.41 -23.79 -2.21
N PRO A 31 3.80 -24.13 -0.97
CA PRO A 31 3.05 -23.70 0.18
C PRO A 31 3.03 -22.17 0.21
N VAL A 32 1.87 -21.59 -0.10
CA VAL A 32 1.61 -20.17 0.17
C VAL A 32 1.32 -20.07 1.66
N SER A 33 2.29 -19.59 2.42
CA SER A 33 2.04 -19.24 3.82
C SER A 33 1.03 -18.09 3.86
N ALA A 34 -0.06 -18.27 4.60
CA ALA A 34 -0.96 -17.18 4.91
C ALA A 34 -0.20 -16.11 5.73
N GLN A 35 -0.46 -14.83 5.44
CA GLN A 35 0.03 -13.74 6.28
C GLN A 35 -0.58 -13.91 7.68
N ASP A 36 0.25 -13.92 8.72
CA ASP A 36 -0.26 -13.92 10.09
C ASP A 36 -0.87 -12.54 10.41
N PRO A 37 -2.20 -12.44 10.57
CA PRO A 37 -2.86 -11.17 10.79
C PRO A 37 -2.45 -10.52 12.12
N ALA A 38 -2.02 -11.32 13.11
CA ALA A 38 -1.60 -10.80 14.40
C ALA A 38 -0.26 -10.05 14.29
N SER A 39 0.75 -10.67 13.68
CA SER A 39 2.04 -9.99 13.42
C SER A 39 1.88 -8.81 12.47
N PHE A 40 1.03 -8.90 11.44
CA PHE A 40 0.76 -7.75 10.57
C PHE A 40 0.20 -6.56 11.36
N ARG A 41 -0.84 -6.77 12.17
CA ARG A 41 -1.43 -5.69 12.98
C ARG A 41 -0.42 -5.07 13.94
N GLN A 42 0.43 -5.89 14.56
CA GLN A 42 1.45 -5.41 15.50
C GLN A 42 2.53 -4.58 14.78
N THR A 43 3.10 -5.11 13.70
CA THR A 43 4.11 -4.40 12.90
C THR A 43 3.55 -3.13 12.29
N TRP A 44 2.35 -3.19 11.69
CA TRP A 44 1.70 -2.02 11.13
C TRP A 44 1.47 -0.93 12.18
N ARG A 45 0.98 -1.29 13.38
CA ARG A 45 0.79 -0.34 14.47
C ARG A 45 2.12 0.31 14.88
N ALA A 46 3.16 -0.49 15.07
CA ALA A 46 4.47 0.02 15.46
C ALA A 46 5.05 1.00 14.42
N GLU A 47 4.95 0.67 13.14
CA GLU A 47 5.42 1.52 12.04
C GLU A 47 4.59 2.79 11.89
N PHE A 48 3.27 2.68 12.02
CA PHE A 48 2.35 3.82 11.99
C PHE A 48 2.68 4.79 13.12
N GLU A 49 2.80 4.30 14.36
CA GLU A 49 3.15 5.11 15.51
C GLU A 49 4.55 5.73 15.40
N ALA A 50 5.54 4.98 14.91
CA ALA A 50 6.88 5.51 14.69
C ALA A 50 6.89 6.63 13.64
N SER A 51 6.11 6.48 12.57
CA SER A 51 5.98 7.50 11.53
C SER A 51 5.25 8.74 12.05
N ALA A 52 4.15 8.57 12.77
CA ALA A 52 3.42 9.66 13.40
C ALA A 52 4.30 10.46 14.36
N ARG A 53 5.06 9.78 15.23
CA ARG A 53 6.00 10.43 16.16
C ARG A 53 7.06 11.26 15.42
N LYS A 54 7.62 10.75 14.32
CA LYS A 54 8.60 11.50 13.52
C LYS A 54 8.01 12.79 12.96
N VAL A 55 6.81 12.72 12.36
CA VAL A 55 6.14 13.90 11.78
C VAL A 55 5.81 14.92 12.87
N VAL A 56 5.23 14.51 13.99
CA VAL A 56 4.90 15.39 15.12
C VAL A 56 6.18 16.02 15.69
N SER A 57 7.23 15.23 15.96
CA SER A 57 8.49 15.75 16.50
C SER A 57 9.15 16.78 15.58
N LEU A 58 9.08 16.58 14.26
CA LEU A 58 9.58 17.53 13.29
C LEU A 58 8.76 18.83 13.31
N ALA A 59 7.43 18.71 13.31
CA ALA A 59 6.53 19.86 13.38
C ALA A 59 6.79 20.68 14.66
N GLU A 60 6.93 20.02 15.81
CA GLU A 60 7.25 20.66 17.09
C GLU A 60 8.60 21.39 17.06
N ALA A 61 9.62 20.79 16.47
CA ALA A 61 10.97 21.36 16.39
C ALA A 61 11.12 22.49 15.37
N MET A 62 10.24 22.57 14.37
CA MET A 62 10.31 23.63 13.34
C MET A 62 9.89 25.00 13.91
N PRO A 63 10.69 26.07 13.67
CA PRO A 63 10.32 27.43 14.06
C PRO A 63 9.01 27.88 13.40
N ALA A 64 8.19 28.66 14.12
CA ALA A 64 6.86 29.04 13.67
C ALA A 64 6.86 29.76 12.31
N GLU A 65 7.84 30.64 12.09
CA GLU A 65 8.04 31.41 10.86
C GLU A 65 8.32 30.54 9.63
N THR A 66 8.70 29.27 9.81
CA THR A 66 8.97 28.35 8.70
C THR A 66 7.71 27.66 8.18
N TYR A 67 6.60 27.71 8.91
CA TYR A 67 5.36 27.04 8.53
C TYR A 67 4.74 27.63 7.24
N SER A 68 4.94 28.92 7.01
CA SER A 68 4.50 29.61 5.80
C SER A 68 5.47 29.46 4.61
N TRP A 69 6.62 28.81 4.79
CA TRP A 69 7.57 28.60 3.70
C TRP A 69 6.97 27.69 2.62
N GLN A 70 7.21 28.04 1.37
CA GLN A 70 6.77 27.33 0.17
C GLN A 70 7.99 27.04 -0.71
N PRO A 71 8.19 25.80 -1.20
CA PRO A 71 9.34 25.47 -2.04
C PRO A 71 9.38 26.24 -3.37
N MET A 72 8.23 26.33 -4.04
CA MET A 72 8.03 27.05 -5.29
C MET A 72 6.54 27.29 -5.52
N GLU A 73 6.20 28.20 -6.44
CA GLU A 73 4.82 28.51 -6.80
C GLU A 73 4.01 27.24 -7.11
N GLY A 74 2.81 27.16 -6.53
CA GLY A 74 1.90 26.02 -6.69
C GLY A 74 2.19 24.80 -5.81
N VAL A 75 3.28 24.79 -5.02
CA VAL A 75 3.56 23.70 -4.06
C VAL A 75 2.99 24.03 -2.69
N ALA A 76 2.54 23.04 -1.92
CA ALA A 76 2.03 23.26 -0.57
C ALA A 76 3.07 23.95 0.33
N THR A 77 2.61 24.79 1.25
CA THR A 77 3.45 25.27 2.36
C THR A 77 3.73 24.13 3.34
N VAL A 78 4.69 24.34 4.24
CA VAL A 78 4.98 23.38 5.32
C VAL A 78 3.74 23.13 6.19
N ALA A 79 3.00 24.19 6.56
CA ALA A 79 1.77 24.07 7.33
C ALA A 79 0.73 23.20 6.61
N ALA A 80 0.49 23.46 5.32
CA ALA A 80 -0.44 22.70 4.52
C ALA A 80 -0.01 21.23 4.39
N ALA A 81 1.30 20.93 4.29
CA ALA A 81 1.80 19.57 4.27
C ALA A 81 1.52 18.80 5.57
N TYR A 82 1.70 19.42 6.74
CA TYR A 82 1.34 18.79 8.02
C TYR A 82 -0.16 18.59 8.17
N MET A 83 -0.95 19.59 7.75
CA MET A 83 -2.40 19.51 7.79
C MET A 83 -2.97 18.47 6.84
N HIS A 84 -2.35 18.26 5.68
CA HIS A 84 -2.68 17.17 4.78
C HIS A 84 -2.51 15.80 5.47
N ILE A 85 -1.39 15.60 6.17
CA ILE A 85 -1.14 14.36 6.94
C ILE A 85 -2.19 14.20 8.04
N ALA A 86 -2.47 15.25 8.82
CA ALA A 86 -3.46 15.24 9.88
C ALA A 86 -4.86 14.92 9.32
N ARG A 87 -5.26 15.58 8.23
CA ARG A 87 -6.55 15.38 7.56
C ARG A 87 -6.77 13.92 7.23
N TYR A 88 -5.83 13.26 6.56
CA TYR A 88 -6.01 11.87 6.13
C TYR A 88 -5.99 10.88 7.30
N ASN A 89 -5.30 11.20 8.39
CA ASN A 89 -5.33 10.38 9.60
C ASN A 89 -6.68 10.44 10.36
N TYR A 90 -7.50 11.47 10.14
CA TYR A 90 -8.90 11.50 10.61
C TYR A 90 -9.88 11.01 9.55
N GLN A 91 -9.69 11.43 8.29
CA GLN A 91 -10.60 11.11 7.20
C GLN A 91 -10.66 9.61 6.91
N LEU A 92 -9.52 8.90 6.88
CA LEU A 92 -9.51 7.48 6.51
C LEU A 92 -10.22 6.59 7.54
N PRO A 93 -9.95 6.70 8.87
CA PRO A 93 -10.71 5.97 9.86
C PRO A 93 -12.21 6.30 9.84
N HIS A 94 -12.57 7.57 9.68
CA HIS A 94 -13.97 7.96 9.60
C HIS A 94 -14.68 7.36 8.37
N ARG A 95 -14.13 7.58 7.17
CA ARG A 95 -14.79 7.17 5.92
C ARG A 95 -14.74 5.67 5.66
N ASN A 96 -13.69 4.97 6.10
CA ASN A 96 -13.47 3.57 5.74
C ASN A 96 -13.74 2.59 6.90
N MET A 97 -13.72 3.07 8.15
CA MET A 97 -13.87 2.23 9.34
C MET A 97 -15.01 2.67 10.25
N GLY A 98 -15.67 3.80 9.97
CA GLY A 98 -16.76 4.33 10.80
C GLY A 98 -16.30 4.85 12.16
N VAL A 99 -15.03 5.23 12.29
CA VAL A 99 -14.47 5.81 13.51
C VAL A 99 -14.73 7.31 13.50
N GLU A 100 -15.55 7.79 14.42
CA GLU A 100 -15.91 9.19 14.45
C GLU A 100 -14.74 10.08 14.88
N PRO A 101 -14.51 11.21 14.17
CA PRO A 101 -13.49 12.15 14.58
C PRO A 101 -13.80 12.72 15.97
N PRO A 102 -12.78 13.14 16.75
CA PRO A 102 -13.00 13.82 18.01
C PRO A 102 -13.87 15.07 17.87
N GLU A 103 -14.56 15.46 18.94
CA GLU A 103 -15.37 16.70 18.93
C GLU A 103 -14.51 17.92 18.55
N GLY A 104 -15.06 18.77 17.68
CA GLY A 104 -14.38 19.97 17.17
C GLY A 104 -13.37 19.72 16.05
N VAL A 105 -13.13 18.47 15.65
CA VAL A 105 -12.24 18.14 14.52
C VAL A 105 -13.02 18.19 13.21
N ASP A 106 -12.92 19.31 12.50
CA ASP A 106 -13.33 19.41 11.09
C ASP A 106 -12.13 19.27 10.16
N TYR A 107 -11.73 18.02 9.91
CA TYR A 107 -10.58 17.72 9.05
C TYR A 107 -10.74 18.21 7.60
N GLY A 108 -11.97 18.55 7.16
CA GLY A 108 -12.23 19.05 5.82
C GLY A 108 -11.59 20.41 5.56
N THR A 109 -11.39 21.20 6.62
CA THR A 109 -10.87 22.56 6.55
C THR A 109 -9.36 22.66 6.76
N PHE A 110 -8.71 21.59 7.23
CA PHE A 110 -7.33 21.65 7.73
C PHE A 110 -6.32 22.27 6.76
N GLU A 111 -6.35 21.89 5.48
CA GLU A 111 -5.38 22.39 4.49
C GLU A 111 -5.62 23.86 4.09
N GLU A 112 -6.81 24.39 4.36
CA GLU A 112 -7.19 25.78 4.06
C GLU A 112 -7.07 26.68 5.30
N ALA A 113 -7.46 26.16 6.46
CA ALA A 113 -7.56 26.91 7.71
C ALA A 113 -6.20 27.20 8.36
N PHE A 114 -5.21 26.32 8.20
CA PHE A 114 -3.91 26.48 8.86
C PHE A 114 -2.79 26.65 7.82
N THR A 115 -2.33 27.90 7.69
CA THR A 115 -1.18 28.27 6.85
C THR A 115 0.05 28.66 7.66
N THR A 116 -0.10 28.71 8.98
CA THR A 116 0.89 29.07 10.00
C THR A 116 0.85 28.07 11.17
N LYS A 117 1.74 28.21 12.14
CA LYS A 117 1.81 27.32 13.32
C LYS A 117 0.78 27.66 14.41
N ASP A 118 0.33 28.91 14.46
CA ASP A 118 -0.71 29.42 15.37
C ASP A 118 -2.11 29.19 14.78
#